data_AF-A0A5F1ZX73-F1
#
_entry.id   AF-A0A5F1ZX73-F1
#
_cell.length_a   1.000
_cell.length_b   1.000
_cell.length_c   1.000
_cell.angle_alpha   90.00
_cell.angle_beta   90.00
_cell.angle_gamma   90.00
#
_symmetry.space_group_name_H-M   'P 1'
#
loop_
_entity.id
_entity.type
_entity.pdbx_description
1 polymer ?
#
loop_
_entity_poly.entity_id
_entity_poly.type
_entity_poly.pdbx_seq_one_letter_code
_entity_poly.pdbx_strand_id
1 'polypeptide(L)'
;MKKTVSSVFCILVLSTASFLFAVEPDTEIRSLVASLDSCKGCVFIRNGSEHKLDEAKAHLLRKYDSAKSQIKTTEDFIRGIASKSSITGTPYKIRMADGKEIESEKWLFEKLNELRNPNASKQTPKKSK
;
A
#
# COMPACT_ATOMS: atom_id res chain seq x y z
N MET A 1 36.01 -57.04 32.19
CA MET A 1 36.05 -56.65 30.76
C MET A 1 35.12 -55.47 30.57
N LYS A 2 35.61 -54.39 29.95
CA LYS A 2 34.99 -53.05 29.90
C LYS A 2 34.26 -52.91 28.56
N LYS A 3 32.98 -52.50 28.54
CA LYS A 3 32.34 -51.94 27.34
C LYS A 3 31.36 -50.83 27.73
N THR A 4 31.80 -49.60 27.54
CA THR A 4 31.00 -48.38 27.47
C THR A 4 30.20 -48.36 26.17
N VAL A 5 28.95 -47.89 26.22
CA VAL A 5 28.33 -47.22 25.07
C VAL A 5 27.54 -46.02 25.60
N SER A 6 28.12 -44.84 25.39
CA SER A 6 27.45 -43.54 25.43
C SER A 6 26.86 -43.31 24.04
N SER A 7 25.61 -42.84 23.91
CA SER A 7 25.27 -42.01 22.73
C SER A 7 23.94 -41.26 22.88
N VAL A 8 24.09 -39.96 23.12
CA VAL A 8 23.41 -38.85 22.45
C VAL A 8 21.88 -38.90 22.36
N PHE A 9 21.24 -38.19 23.29
CA PHE A 9 19.85 -37.74 23.19
C PHE A 9 19.72 -36.76 22.02
N CYS A 10 19.04 -37.18 20.95
CA CYS A 10 18.74 -36.34 19.79
C CYS A 10 17.92 -35.12 20.23
N ILE A 11 18.54 -33.93 20.16
CA ILE A 11 17.85 -32.65 20.27
C ILE A 11 17.02 -32.48 19.00
N LEU A 12 15.70 -32.63 19.13
CA LEU A 12 14.74 -32.39 18.06
C LEU A 12 14.64 -30.88 17.84
N VAL A 13 15.40 -30.36 16.87
CA VAL A 13 15.34 -28.95 16.45
C VAL A 13 14.02 -28.75 15.71
N LEU A 14 13.03 -28.18 16.41
CA LEU A 14 11.76 -27.75 15.83
C LEU A 14 12.02 -26.45 15.04
N SER A 15 12.47 -26.58 13.80
CA SER A 15 12.61 -25.44 12.88
C SER A 15 11.24 -24.85 12.60
N THR A 16 10.91 -23.73 13.25
CA THR A 16 9.77 -22.90 12.88
C THR A 16 10.09 -22.23 11.55
N ALA A 17 9.67 -22.83 10.44
CA ALA A 17 9.70 -22.19 9.14
C ALA A 17 8.71 -21.01 9.15
N SER A 18 9.23 -19.79 9.30
CA SER A 18 8.44 -18.58 9.08
C SER A 18 8.13 -18.49 7.59
N PHE A 19 6.94 -18.93 7.19
CA PHE A 19 6.43 -18.68 5.84
C PHE A 19 6.23 -17.18 5.68
N LEU A 20 7.07 -16.54 4.87
CA LEU A 20 6.83 -15.20 4.37
C LEU A 20 5.75 -15.30 3.30
N PHE A 21 4.48 -15.14 3.68
CA PHE A 21 3.40 -14.98 2.73
C PHE A 21 3.56 -13.61 2.04
N ALA A 22 3.90 -13.62 0.75
CA ALA A 22 3.76 -12.43 -0.06
C ALA A 22 2.27 -12.07 -0.13
N VAL A 23 1.92 -10.82 0.17
CA VAL A 23 0.55 -10.35 0.00
C VAL A 23 0.25 -10.28 -1.50
N GLU A 24 -0.84 -10.92 -1.91
CA GLU A 24 -1.30 -10.85 -3.30
C GLU A 24 -1.59 -9.39 -3.71
N PRO A 25 -1.16 -8.95 -4.92
CA PRO A 25 -1.31 -7.56 -5.36
C PRO A 25 -2.75 -7.04 -5.29
N ASP A 26 -3.77 -7.87 -5.58
CA ASP A 26 -5.18 -7.45 -5.49
C ASP A 26 -5.56 -7.03 -4.06
N THR A 27 -5.17 -7.83 -3.07
CA THR A 27 -5.44 -7.55 -1.66
C THR A 27 -4.72 -6.29 -1.20
N GLU A 28 -3.46 -6.11 -1.61
CA GLU A 28 -2.66 -4.92 -1.28
C GLU A 28 -3.25 -3.66 -1.93
N ILE A 29 -3.66 -3.72 -3.21
CA ILE A 29 -4.30 -2.61 -3.92
C ILE A 29 -5.61 -2.21 -3.25
N ARG A 30 -6.47 -3.17 -2.88
CA ARG A 30 -7.74 -2.87 -2.18
C ARG A 30 -7.49 -2.23 -0.82
N SER A 31 -6.48 -2.70 -0.09
CA SER A 31 -6.05 -2.11 1.19
C SER A 31 -5.51 -0.69 1.00
N LEU A 32 -4.71 -0.46 -0.04
CA LEU A 32 -4.20 0.85 -0.41
C LEU A 32 -5.33 1.82 -0.76
N VAL A 33 -6.32 1.40 -1.54
CA VAL A 33 -7.48 2.24 -1.86
C VAL A 33 -8.30 2.56 -0.60
N ALA A 34 -8.50 1.57 0.29
CA ALA A 34 -9.16 1.79 1.57
C ALA A 34 -8.42 2.79 2.48
N SER A 35 -7.10 2.94 2.32
CA SER A 35 -6.31 3.91 3.10
C SER A 35 -6.78 5.36 2.90
N LEU A 36 -7.51 5.68 1.83
CA LEU A 36 -8.13 7.00 1.62
C LEU A 36 -9.02 7.39 2.80
N ASP A 37 -9.65 6.44 3.48
CA ASP A 37 -10.51 6.69 4.66
C ASP A 37 -9.73 7.25 5.86
N SER A 38 -8.41 7.09 5.88
CA SER A 38 -7.55 7.72 6.89
C SER A 38 -7.44 9.24 6.73
N CYS A 39 -7.73 9.78 5.53
CA CYS A 39 -7.62 11.19 5.19
C CYS A 39 -8.90 11.96 5.57
N LYS A 40 -9.07 12.25 6.86
CA LYS A 40 -10.27 12.95 7.34
C LYS A 40 -10.36 14.36 6.75
N GLY A 41 -11.52 14.71 6.20
CA GLY A 41 -11.78 16.02 5.61
C GLY A 41 -11.08 16.27 4.27
N CYS A 42 -10.44 15.25 3.69
CA CYS A 42 -9.80 15.39 2.39
C CYS A 42 -10.80 15.24 1.23
N VAL A 43 -10.49 15.86 0.10
CA VAL A 43 -11.22 15.67 -1.17
C VAL A 43 -10.28 15.19 -2.25
N PHE A 44 -10.78 14.34 -3.14
CA PHE A 44 -10.03 13.85 -4.29
C PHE A 44 -10.33 14.72 -5.51
N ILE A 45 -9.31 15.24 -6.16
CA ILE A 45 -9.46 16.10 -7.34
C ILE A 45 -9.08 15.28 -8.57
N ARG A 46 -10.05 15.12 -9.47
CA ARG A 46 -9.89 14.43 -10.75
C ARG A 46 -10.34 15.34 -11.88
N ASN A 47 -9.47 15.56 -12.86
CA ASN A 47 -9.75 16.43 -14.01
C ASN A 47 -10.24 17.83 -13.60
N GLY A 48 -9.70 18.38 -12.50
CA GLY A 48 -10.09 19.68 -11.96
C GLY A 48 -11.39 19.71 -11.17
N SER A 49 -12.11 18.58 -11.05
CA SER A 49 -13.34 18.48 -10.26
C SER A 49 -13.09 17.78 -8.92
N GLU A 50 -13.79 18.22 -7.88
CA GLU A 50 -13.74 17.62 -6.56
C GLU A 50 -14.67 16.41 -6.45
N HIS A 51 -14.19 15.38 -5.76
CA HIS A 51 -14.89 14.13 -5.50
C HIS A 51 -14.72 13.73 -4.05
N LYS A 52 -15.78 13.16 -3.48
CA LYS A 52 -15.71 12.54 -2.16
C LYS A 52 -14.78 11.32 -2.21
N LEU A 53 -14.17 10.99 -1.08
CA LEU A 53 -13.23 9.86 -1.01
C LEU A 53 -13.90 8.53 -1.37
N ASP A 54 -15.18 8.33 -1.02
CA ASP A 54 -15.93 7.14 -1.43
C ASP A 54 -16.12 7.04 -2.95
N GLU A 55 -16.40 8.16 -3.62
CA GLU A 55 -16.51 8.23 -5.08
C GLU A 55 -15.17 7.96 -5.74
N ALA A 56 -14.09 8.50 -5.17
CA ALA A 56 -12.73 8.26 -5.62
C ALA A 56 -12.33 6.79 -5.48
N LYS A 57 -12.55 6.16 -4.33
CA LYS A 57 -12.31 4.72 -4.11
C LYS A 57 -13.05 3.88 -5.15
N ALA A 58 -14.35 4.14 -5.33
CA ALA A 58 -15.15 3.41 -6.30
C ALA A 58 -14.65 3.62 -7.74
N HIS A 59 -14.24 4.84 -8.09
CA HIS A 59 -13.63 5.14 -9.39
C HIS A 59 -12.33 4.37 -9.62
N LEU A 60 -11.42 4.39 -8.65
CA LEU A 60 -10.12 3.71 -8.73
C LEU A 60 -10.27 2.20 -8.84
N LEU A 61 -11.15 1.59 -8.03
CA LEU A 61 -11.39 0.14 -8.09
C LEU A 61 -12.04 -0.28 -9.40
N ARG A 62 -13.04 0.46 -9.90
CA ARG A 62 -13.62 0.18 -11.23
C ARG A 62 -12.56 0.23 -12.33
N LYS A 63 -11.69 1.25 -12.31
CA LYS A 63 -10.62 1.39 -13.31
C LYS A 63 -9.59 0.26 -13.18
N TYR A 64 -9.26 -0.16 -11.96
CA TYR A 64 -8.39 -1.31 -11.71
C TYR A 64 -9.00 -2.62 -12.22
N ASP A 65 -10.26 -2.91 -11.90
CA ASP A 65 -10.93 -4.14 -12.31
C ASP A 65 -10.95 -4.26 -13.85
N SER A 66 -11.17 -3.16 -14.58
CA SER A 66 -11.10 -3.12 -16.06
C SER A 66 -9.70 -3.32 -16.64
N ALA A 67 -8.64 -3.02 -15.88
CA ALA A 67 -7.25 -3.10 -16.32
C ALA A 67 -6.47 -4.22 -15.63
N LYS A 68 -7.14 -5.08 -14.86
CA LYS A 68 -6.52 -6.01 -13.90
C LYS A 68 -5.47 -6.92 -14.55
N SER A 69 -5.67 -7.35 -15.80
CA SER A 69 -4.71 -8.20 -16.51
C SER A 69 -3.37 -7.51 -16.79
N GLN A 70 -3.34 -6.18 -16.86
CA GLN A 70 -2.16 -5.37 -17.18
C GLN A 70 -1.40 -4.90 -15.94
N ILE A 71 -2.03 -4.98 -14.76
CA ILE A 71 -1.46 -4.53 -13.49
C ILE A 71 -0.83 -5.71 -12.77
N LYS A 72 0.49 -5.71 -12.61
CA LYS A 72 1.23 -6.82 -11.99
C LYS A 72 1.60 -6.52 -10.54
N THR A 73 1.78 -5.25 -10.21
CA THR A 73 2.17 -4.78 -8.88
C THR A 73 1.26 -3.66 -8.40
N THR A 74 1.27 -3.40 -7.09
CA THR A 74 0.57 -2.25 -6.50
C THR A 74 1.13 -0.93 -7.01
N GLU A 75 2.42 -0.88 -7.31
CA GLU A 75 3.08 0.26 -7.92
C GLU A 75 2.59 0.51 -9.35
N ASP A 76 2.33 -0.53 -10.14
CA ASP A 76 1.71 -0.38 -11.48
C ASP A 76 0.29 0.21 -11.35
N PHE A 77 -0.46 -0.22 -10.33
CA PHE A 77 -1.76 0.38 -10.03
C PHE A 77 -1.62 1.87 -9.73
N ILE A 78 -0.69 2.28 -8.87
CA ILE A 78 -0.47 3.70 -8.55
C ILE A 78 -0.14 4.48 -9.83
N ARG A 79 0.87 4.05 -10.59
CA ARG A 79 1.36 4.78 -11.76
C ARG A 79 0.39 4.77 -12.94
N GLY A 80 -0.26 3.64 -13.20
CA GLY A 80 -1.09 3.44 -14.39
C GLY A 80 -2.56 3.77 -14.18
N ILE A 81 -3.08 3.61 -12.96
CA ILE A 81 -4.51 3.71 -12.66
C ILE A 81 -4.80 4.95 -11.81
N ALA A 82 -4.07 5.12 -10.71
CA ALA A 82 -4.44 6.04 -9.65
C ALA A 82 -3.75 7.42 -9.69
N SER A 83 -2.73 7.60 -10.54
CA SER A 83 -1.95 8.85 -10.65
C SER A 83 -2.64 9.92 -11.51
N LYS A 84 -3.30 9.51 -12.60
CA LYS A 84 -3.82 10.41 -13.62
C LYS A 84 -4.93 9.80 -14.49
N SER A 85 -5.62 10.69 -15.21
CA SER A 85 -6.62 10.32 -16.21
C SER A 85 -5.95 9.67 -17.40
N SER A 86 -6.45 8.50 -17.82
CA SER A 86 -6.01 7.85 -19.06
C SER A 86 -6.53 8.57 -20.30
N ILE A 87 -7.57 9.40 -20.16
CA ILE A 87 -8.19 10.14 -21.27
C ILE A 87 -7.50 11.48 -21.48
N THR A 88 -7.28 12.24 -20.40
CA THR A 88 -6.78 13.62 -20.47
C THR A 88 -5.32 13.75 -20.06
N GLY A 89 -4.73 12.72 -19.46
CA GLY A 89 -3.38 12.77 -18.90
C GLY A 89 -3.24 13.61 -17.63
N THR A 90 -4.32 14.28 -17.17
CA THR A 90 -4.29 15.19 -16.03
C THR A 90 -3.98 14.43 -14.73
N PRO A 91 -2.96 14.86 -13.97
CA PRO A 91 -2.67 14.29 -12.65
C PRO A 91 -3.85 14.46 -11.70
N TYR A 92 -4.15 13.41 -10.95
CA TYR A 92 -5.10 13.50 -9.85
C TYR A 92 -4.41 14.02 -8.61
N LYS A 93 -5.17 14.70 -7.75
CA LYS A 93 -4.66 15.26 -6.49
C LYS A 93 -5.55 14.90 -5.33
N ILE A 94 -4.99 14.97 -4.12
CA ILE A 94 -5.73 14.94 -2.87
C ILE A 94 -5.54 16.30 -2.23
N ARG A 95 -6.64 16.98 -1.96
CA ARG A 95 -6.63 18.20 -1.16
C ARG A 95 -6.92 17.83 0.29
N MET A 96 -5.99 18.17 1.16
CA MET A 96 -6.06 17.95 2.59
C MET A 96 -7.02 18.95 3.24
N ALA A 97 -7.42 18.68 4.50
CA ALA A 97 -8.33 19.56 5.25
C ALA A 97 -7.77 20.99 5.46
N ASP A 98 -6.44 21.16 5.43
CA ASP A 98 -5.76 22.46 5.50
C ASP A 98 -5.71 23.20 4.15
N GLY A 99 -6.31 22.63 3.10
CA GLY A 99 -6.34 23.18 1.75
C GLY A 99 -5.12 22.82 0.90
N LYS A 100 -4.10 22.16 1.45
CA LYS A 100 -2.92 21.75 0.69
C LYS A 100 -3.27 20.66 -0.32
N GLU A 101 -2.84 20.85 -1.57
CA GLU A 101 -2.95 19.82 -2.60
C GLU A 101 -1.67 19.00 -2.73
N ILE A 102 -1.81 17.68 -2.81
CA ILE A 102 -0.73 16.73 -3.03
C ILE A 102 -1.12 15.86 -4.22
N GLU A 103 -0.18 15.53 -5.10
CA GLU A 103 -0.44 14.57 -6.16
C GLU A 103 -0.83 13.21 -5.57
N SER A 104 -1.88 12.61 -6.12
CA SER A 104 -2.40 11.32 -5.69
C SER A 104 -1.35 10.22 -5.73
N GLU A 105 -0.49 10.20 -6.75
CA GLU A 105 0.61 9.26 -6.90
C GLU A 105 1.54 9.29 -5.69
N LYS A 106 2.02 10.49 -5.33
CA LYS A 106 2.90 10.68 -4.18
C LYS A 106 2.25 10.23 -2.88
N TRP A 107 1.00 10.65 -2.66
CA TRP A 107 0.25 10.30 -1.46
C TRP A 107 0.03 8.79 -1.35
N LEU A 108 -0.30 8.12 -2.46
CA LEU A 108 -0.53 6.67 -2.47
C LEU A 108 0.77 5.88 -2.30
N PHE A 109 1.90 6.34 -2.84
CA PHE A 109 3.20 5.71 -2.56
C PHE A 109 3.58 5.80 -1.08
N GLU A 110 3.30 6.95 -0.45
CA GLU A 110 3.51 7.12 0.99
C GLU A 110 2.64 6.13 1.79
N LYS A 111 1.37 5.99 1.44
CA LYS A 111 0.46 5.01 2.06
C LYS A 111 0.85 3.56 1.79
N LEU A 112 1.34 3.23 0.60
CA LEU A 112 1.86 1.91 0.31
C LEU A 112 3.06 1.57 1.20
N ASN A 113 3.96 2.54 1.39
CA ASN A 113 5.09 2.36 2.29
C ASN A 113 4.63 2.20 3.75
N GLU A 114 3.66 2.98 4.22
CA GLU A 114 3.08 2.82 5.56
C GLU A 114 2.43 1.43 5.75
N LEU A 115 1.71 0.92 4.73
CA LEU A 115 1.08 -0.41 4.77
C LEU A 115 2.11 -1.54 4.88
N ARG A 116 3.22 -1.44 4.14
CA ARG A 116 4.30 -2.43 4.18
C ARG A 116 5.18 -2.29 5.43
N ASN A 117 5.32 -1.06 5.93
CA ASN A 117 6.18 -0.71 7.07
C ASN A 117 5.37 -0.01 8.17
N PRO A 118 4.46 -0.70 8.88
CA PRO A 118 3.58 -0.08 9.87
C PRO A 118 4.31 0.55 11.07
N ASN A 119 5.58 0.20 11.28
CA ASN A 119 6.44 0.79 12.31
C ASN A 119 7.16 2.07 11.86
N ALA A 120 7.23 2.37 10.56
CA ALA A 120 7.90 3.56 10.03
C ALA A 120 7.13 4.86 10.34
N SER A 121 5.80 4.81 10.43
CA SER A 121 4.97 5.98 10.77
C SER A 121 5.08 6.43 12.23
N LYS A 122 5.61 5.57 13.13
CA LYS A 122 5.88 5.91 14.54
C LYS A 122 7.19 6.66 14.74
N GLN A 123 8.03 6.76 13.71
CA GLN A 123 9.29 7.50 13.73
C GLN A 123 9.18 8.71 12.81
N THR A 124 8.46 9.75 13.25
CA THR A 124 8.43 11.03 12.54
C THR A 124 9.86 11.58 12.42
N PRO A 125 10.32 12.02 11.23
CA PRO A 125 11.56 12.77 11.14
C PRO A 125 11.36 14.10 11.87
N LYS A 126 12.02 14.21 13.03
CA LYS A 126 12.26 15.45 13.75
C LYS A 126 12.90 16.41 12.74
N LYS A 127 12.15 17.42 12.29
CA LYS A 127 12.68 18.57 11.53
C LYS A 127 13.95 19.03 12.24
N SER A 128 15.11 18.80 11.63
CA SER A 128 16.36 19.40 12.04
C SER A 128 16.27 20.90 11.74
N LYS A 129 16.65 21.65 12.77
CA LYS A 129 16.65 23.10 12.89
C LYS A 129 17.46 23.80 11.81
#